data_AF-A0A1P8KMY5-F1
#
_entry.id   AF-A0A1P8KMY5-F1
#
_cell.length_a   1.000
_cell.length_b   1.000
_cell.length_c   1.000
_cell.angle_alpha   90.00
_cell.angle_beta   90.00
_cell.angle_gamma   90.00
#
_symmetry.space_group_name_H-M   'P 1'
#
loop_
_entity.id
_entity.type
_entity.pdbx_description
1 polymer ?
#
loop_
_entity_poly.entity_id
_entity_poly.type
_entity_poly.pdbx_seq_one_letter_code
_entity_poly.pdbx_strand_id
1 'polypeptide(L)'
;MKYEVTIPIDGFENEKEFFFQKLDDFFSTITGVENEKEIKLMSFGALKNIIFTLPDEFICKLEIDEISDISIYYVFVLQTNNNDNSLNTFSPIVLNNKKYKMGQIHLDANDLGLENFDALLPKL
;
A
#
# COMPACT_ATOMS: atom_id res chain seq x y z
N MET A 1 -0.04 -15.47 -5.36
CA MET A 1 -0.65 -15.90 -4.08
C MET A 1 -1.95 -15.15 -3.88
N LYS A 2 -3.00 -15.78 -3.36
CA LYS A 2 -4.28 -15.12 -3.14
C LYS A 2 -4.31 -14.50 -1.74
N TYR A 3 -4.78 -13.27 -1.61
CA TYR A 3 -4.90 -12.55 -0.35
C TYR A 3 -6.35 -12.11 -0.13
N GLU A 4 -6.86 -12.27 1.09
CA GLU A 4 -8.14 -11.75 1.55
C GLU A 4 -8.01 -10.25 1.88
N VAL A 5 -8.92 -9.44 1.35
CA VAL A 5 -9.03 -8.01 1.62
C VAL A 5 -9.82 -7.83 2.91
N THR A 6 -9.12 -7.56 4.00
CA THR A 6 -9.73 -7.32 5.32
C THR A 6 -9.99 -5.84 5.57
N ILE A 7 -9.30 -4.98 4.83
CA ILE A 7 -9.50 -3.53 4.78
C ILE A 7 -9.58 -3.14 3.31
N PRO A 8 -10.64 -2.45 2.87
CA PRO A 8 -10.86 -2.12 1.46
C PRO A 8 -9.67 -1.40 0.81
N ILE A 9 -9.55 -1.58 -0.51
CA ILE A 9 -8.62 -0.83 -1.36
C ILE A 9 -9.45 0.19 -2.13
N ASP A 10 -9.02 1.44 -2.12
CA ASP A 10 -9.71 2.55 -2.78
C ASP A 10 -9.93 2.28 -4.27
N GLY A 11 -11.17 2.42 -4.74
CA GLY A 11 -11.60 2.11 -6.11
C GLY A 11 -11.90 0.63 -6.35
N PHE A 12 -11.79 -0.21 -5.31
CA PHE A 12 -11.98 -1.67 -5.34
C PHE A 12 -12.79 -2.15 -4.13
N GLU A 13 -13.77 -1.37 -3.66
CA GLU A 13 -14.48 -1.59 -2.39
C GLU A 13 -15.26 -2.92 -2.33
N ASN A 14 -15.63 -3.47 -3.49
CA ASN A 14 -16.35 -4.74 -3.61
C ASN A 14 -15.41 -5.95 -3.78
N GLU A 15 -14.12 -5.72 -4.02
CA GLU A 15 -13.13 -6.77 -4.24
C GLU A 15 -12.71 -7.36 -2.90
N LYS A 16 -13.03 -8.64 -2.70
CA LYS A 16 -12.73 -9.33 -1.43
C LYS A 16 -11.39 -10.02 -1.44
N GLU A 17 -10.82 -10.25 -2.62
CA GLU A 17 -9.60 -11.02 -2.76
C GLU A 17 -8.77 -10.49 -3.93
N PHE A 18 -7.45 -10.53 -3.78
CA PHE A 18 -6.53 -10.22 -4.87
C PHE A 18 -5.51 -11.34 -5.06
N PHE A 19 -5.11 -11.55 -6.31
CA PHE A 19 -3.92 -12.33 -6.63
C PHE A 19 -2.69 -11.43 -6.63
N PHE A 20 -1.81 -11.63 -5.66
CA PHE A 20 -0.49 -11.02 -5.59
C PHE A 20 0.54 -11.79 -6.43
N GLN A 21 1.34 -11.06 -7.21
CA GLN A 21 2.46 -11.58 -7.98
C GLN A 21 3.68 -10.67 -7.84
N LYS A 22 4.81 -11.23 -7.39
CA LYS A 22 6.10 -10.53 -7.44
C LYS A 22 6.65 -10.60 -8.88
N LEU A 23 7.03 -9.46 -9.44
CA LEU A 23 7.60 -9.37 -10.79
C LEU A 23 9.13 -9.37 -10.73
N ASP A 24 9.70 -8.51 -9.88
CA ASP A 24 11.12 -8.42 -9.58
C ASP A 24 11.32 -7.90 -8.14
N ASP A 25 12.53 -7.49 -7.78
CA ASP A 25 12.85 -7.05 -6.43
C ASP A 25 12.21 -5.72 -6.03
N PHE A 26 11.75 -4.92 -6.98
CA PHE A 26 11.10 -3.63 -6.74
C PHE A 26 9.62 -3.66 -7.06
N PHE A 27 9.22 -4.39 -8.10
CA PHE A 27 7.87 -4.37 -8.63
C PHE A 27 7.08 -5.63 -8.31
N SER A 28 5.81 -5.42 -8.01
CA SER A 28 4.82 -6.48 -7.82
C SER A 28 3.48 -6.03 -8.40
N THR A 29 2.53 -6.93 -8.56
CA THR A 29 1.17 -6.62 -8.97
C THR A 29 0.17 -7.30 -8.05
N ILE A 30 -1.00 -6.68 -7.91
CA ILE A 30 -2.20 -7.32 -7.38
C ILE A 30 -3.29 -7.26 -8.44
N THR A 31 -3.97 -8.37 -8.67
CA THR A 31 -5.08 -8.46 -9.63
C THR A 31 -6.34 -8.86 -8.90
N GLY A 32 -7.40 -8.05 -9.04
CA GLY A 32 -8.71 -8.34 -8.44
C GLY A 32 -9.27 -9.65 -8.97
N VAL A 33 -9.85 -10.48 -8.11
CA VAL A 33 -10.42 -11.77 -8.50
C VAL A 33 -11.74 -11.59 -9.23
N GLU A 34 -12.56 -10.62 -8.81
CA GLU A 34 -13.89 -10.38 -9.35
C GLU A 34 -13.85 -9.48 -10.59
N ASN A 35 -13.01 -8.44 -10.57
CA ASN A 35 -12.98 -7.44 -11.66
C ASN A 35 -11.83 -7.58 -12.66
N GLU A 36 -10.89 -8.51 -12.41
CA GLU A 36 -9.70 -8.79 -13.23
C GLU A 36 -8.79 -7.58 -13.50
N LYS A 37 -8.95 -6.47 -12.76
CA LYS A 37 -8.11 -5.29 -12.91
C LYS A 37 -6.82 -5.45 -12.11
N GLU A 38 -5.72 -5.03 -12.74
CA GLU A 38 -4.38 -5.09 -12.16
C GLU A 38 -3.97 -3.72 -11.59
N ILE A 39 -3.37 -3.74 -10.40
CA ILE A 39 -2.70 -2.59 -9.78
C ILE A 39 -1.21 -2.90 -9.70
N LYS A 40 -0.39 -1.95 -10.15
CA LYS A 40 1.08 -2.04 -10.04
C LYS A 40 1.53 -1.52 -8.69
N LEU A 41 2.37 -2.31 -8.07
CA LEU A 41 2.92 -2.09 -6.75
C LEU A 41 4.43 -1.95 -6.83
N MET A 42 4.97 -1.12 -5.95
CA MET A 42 6.40 -0.97 -5.79
C MET A 42 6.78 -1.09 -4.32
N SER A 43 7.84 -1.84 -4.04
CA SER A 43 8.45 -1.92 -2.72
C SER A 43 9.90 -1.50 -2.85
N PHE A 44 10.36 -0.65 -1.94
CA PHE A 44 11.75 -0.27 -1.85
C PHE A 44 12.24 -0.56 -0.45
N GLY A 45 13.25 -1.41 -0.33
CA GLY A 45 14.00 -1.54 0.92
C GLY A 45 14.74 -0.24 1.33
N ALA A 46 14.71 0.80 0.48
CA ALA A 46 15.39 2.08 0.64
C ALA A 46 14.46 3.24 1.10
N LEU A 47 13.14 3.07 1.16
CA LEU A 47 12.24 4.00 1.88
C LEU A 47 12.38 3.86 3.41
N LYS A 48 13.60 3.55 3.89
CA LYS A 48 13.98 3.40 5.31
C LYS A 48 13.66 4.63 6.16
N ASN A 49 13.33 5.76 5.52
CA ASN A 49 13.07 7.02 6.18
C ASN A 49 11.58 7.29 6.43
N ILE A 50 10.66 6.51 5.83
CA ILE A 50 9.24 6.62 6.17
C ILE A 50 8.98 5.68 7.34
N ILE A 51 8.73 6.27 8.51
CA ILE A 51 8.44 5.57 9.75
C ILE A 51 7.02 5.95 10.15
N PHE A 52 6.10 5.01 10.07
CA PHE A 52 4.72 5.18 10.51
C PHE A 52 4.31 4.02 11.43
N THR A 53 3.27 4.24 12.22
CA THR A 53 2.71 3.22 13.11
C THR A 53 1.42 2.67 12.52
N LEU A 54 1.21 1.37 12.62
CA LEU A 54 -0.07 0.76 12.24
C LEU A 54 -1.06 0.90 13.41
N PRO A 55 -2.27 1.43 13.18
CA PRO A 55 -3.31 1.46 14.21
C PRO A 55 -3.67 0.05 14.70
N ASP A 56 -4.05 -0.09 15.98
CA ASP A 56 -4.39 -1.39 16.58
C ASP A 56 -5.50 -2.13 15.80
N GLU A 57 -6.49 -1.40 15.29
CA GLU A 57 -7.55 -1.98 14.45
C GLU A 57 -7.00 -2.61 13.17
N PHE A 58 -6.00 -1.95 12.55
CA PHE A 58 -5.34 -2.43 11.34
C PHE A 58 -4.56 -3.72 11.62
N ILE A 59 -3.80 -3.73 12.73
CA ILE A 59 -3.06 -4.91 13.22
C ILE A 59 -4.01 -6.07 13.48
N CYS A 60 -5.13 -5.82 14.16
CA CYS A 60 -6.14 -6.84 14.45
C CYS A 60 -6.77 -7.42 13.18
N LYS A 61 -7.19 -6.57 12.24
CA LYS A 61 -7.87 -7.02 11.01
C LYS A 61 -6.97 -7.89 10.13
N LEU A 62 -5.70 -7.51 9.99
CA LEU A 62 -4.71 -8.25 9.22
C LEU A 62 -4.10 -9.43 10.00
N GLU A 63 -4.46 -9.62 11.27
CA GLU A 63 -3.88 -10.64 12.17
C GLU A 63 -2.35 -10.61 12.22
N ILE A 64 -1.78 -9.42 12.41
CA ILE A 64 -0.33 -9.23 12.44
C ILE A 64 0.20 -9.62 13.82
N ASP A 65 0.95 -10.72 13.88
CA ASP A 65 1.63 -11.19 15.09
C ASP A 65 3.04 -10.58 15.22
N GLU A 66 3.79 -10.51 14.12
CA GLU A 66 5.16 -9.97 14.08
C GLU A 66 5.39 -9.07 12.84
N ILE A 67 6.27 -8.07 12.97
CA ILE A 67 6.63 -7.16 11.86
C ILE A 67 7.29 -7.91 10.69
N SER A 68 8.01 -9.01 10.96
CA SER A 68 8.61 -9.84 9.92
C SER A 68 7.59 -10.52 9.01
N ASP A 69 6.32 -10.55 9.42
CA ASP A 69 5.27 -11.25 8.69
C ASP A 69 4.67 -10.37 7.61
N ILE A 70 4.88 -9.06 7.70
CA ILE A 70 4.28 -8.10 6.80
C ILE A 70 5.20 -7.69 5.67
N SER A 71 4.59 -7.27 4.57
CA SER A 71 5.26 -6.60 3.46
C SER A 71 4.47 -5.36 3.08
N ILE A 72 5.19 -4.27 2.84
CA ILE A 72 4.62 -2.96 2.55
C ILE A 72 4.93 -2.61 1.09
N TYR A 73 3.90 -2.20 0.38
CA TYR A 73 3.93 -1.83 -1.01
C TYR A 73 3.25 -0.49 -1.21
N TYR A 74 3.68 0.26 -2.21
CA TYR A 74 3.09 1.52 -2.60
C TYR A 74 2.49 1.39 -4.00
N VAL A 75 1.34 2.03 -4.23
CA VAL A 75 0.71 2.02 -5.56
C VAL A 75 1.53 2.88 -6.51
N PHE A 76 1.97 2.26 -7.61
CA PHE A 76 2.79 2.89 -8.63
C PHE A 76 1.94 3.15 -9.88
N VAL A 77 1.87 4.41 -10.30
CA VAL A 77 1.05 4.86 -11.43
C VAL A 77 1.95 5.26 -12.59
N LEU A 78 1.84 4.52 -13.69
CA LEU A 78 2.51 4.84 -14.95
C LEU A 78 1.69 5.87 -15.73
N GLN A 79 2.29 7.01 -16.05
CA GLN A 79 1.65 8.01 -16.92
C GLN A 79 2.25 7.94 -18.32
N THR A 80 1.41 7.69 -19.32
CA THR A 80 1.83 7.38 -20.70
C THR A 80 2.44 8.56 -21.45
N ASN A 81 2.16 9.79 -21.02
CA ASN A 81 2.40 10.96 -21.86
C ASN A 81 3.70 11.71 -21.55
N ASN A 82 4.21 11.65 -20.31
CA ASN A 82 5.28 12.55 -19.86
C ASN A 82 6.44 11.86 -19.13
N ASN A 83 6.49 10.53 -19.03
CA ASN A 83 7.41 9.79 -18.14
C ASN A 83 7.31 10.17 -16.64
N ASP A 84 6.33 10.98 -16.26
CA ASP A 84 6.03 11.35 -14.87
C ASP A 84 5.30 10.19 -14.19
N ASN A 85 6.06 9.19 -13.76
CA ASN A 85 5.51 8.13 -12.92
C ASN A 85 5.35 8.64 -11.50
N SER A 86 4.24 8.29 -10.85
CA SER A 86 3.98 8.67 -9.46
C SER A 86 3.87 7.46 -8.55
N LEU A 87 4.20 7.68 -7.28
CA LEU A 87 4.10 6.71 -6.22
C LEU A 87 3.19 7.28 -5.14
N ASN A 88 2.13 6.57 -4.78
CA ASN A 88 1.29 6.99 -3.66
C ASN A 88 1.87 6.50 -2.33
N THR A 89 2.61 7.37 -1.65
CA THR A 89 3.21 7.10 -0.32
C THR A 89 2.24 7.25 0.84
N PHE A 90 1.12 7.95 0.65
CA PHE A 90 0.12 8.20 1.68
C PHE A 90 -0.86 7.04 1.85
N SER A 91 -0.91 6.11 0.89
CA SER A 91 -1.86 4.99 0.95
C SER A 91 -1.22 3.64 0.64
N PRO A 92 -0.21 3.19 1.44
CA PRO A 92 0.44 1.92 1.19
C PRO A 92 -0.51 0.73 1.37
N ILE A 93 -0.21 -0.34 0.64
CA ILE A 93 -0.83 -1.65 0.77
C ILE A 93 0.06 -2.51 1.65
N VAL A 94 -0.52 -3.06 2.72
CA VAL A 94 0.15 -3.96 3.64
C VAL A 94 -0.39 -5.37 3.41
N LEU A 95 0.53 -6.32 3.25
CA LEU A 95 0.24 -7.75 3.16
C LEU A 95 0.75 -8.44 4.43
N ASN A 96 -0.04 -9.32 5.02
CA ASN A 96 0.42 -10.31 6.00
C ASN A 96 0.68 -11.63 5.28
N ASN A 97 1.95 -11.98 5.10
CA ASN A 97 2.37 -13.15 4.33
C ASN A 97 2.09 -14.49 5.05
N LYS A 98 1.92 -14.49 6.38
CA LYS A 98 1.57 -15.70 7.14
C LYS A 98 0.07 -16.00 7.08
N LYS A 99 -0.76 -14.96 7.15
CA LYS A 99 -2.23 -15.08 7.22
C LYS A 99 -2.93 -14.92 5.88
N TYR A 100 -2.20 -14.50 4.84
CA TYR A 100 -2.72 -14.17 3.52
C TYR A 100 -3.84 -13.12 3.58
N LYS A 101 -3.66 -12.11 4.44
CA LYS A 101 -4.57 -10.98 4.60
C LYS A 101 -3.90 -9.71 4.08
N MET A 102 -4.71 -8.80 3.55
CA MET A 102 -4.23 -7.52 3.06
C MET A 102 -5.17 -6.37 3.37
N GLY A 103 -4.62 -5.16 3.28
CA GLY A 103 -5.35 -3.93 3.47
C GLY A 103 -4.59 -2.71 2.99
N GLN A 104 -5.32 -1.64 2.70
CA GLN A 104 -4.75 -0.31 2.46
C GLN A 104 -4.81 0.50 3.75
N ILE A 105 -3.69 1.13 4.13
CA ILE A 105 -3.65 2.09 5.23
C ILE A 105 -3.56 3.50 4.65
N HIS A 106 -4.24 4.46 5.26
CA HIS A 106 -4.13 5.88 4.93
C HIS A 106 -3.30 6.58 5.99
N LEU A 107 -2.20 7.19 5.56
CA LEU A 107 -1.25 7.93 6.37
C LEU A 107 -1.49 9.43 6.20
N ASP A 108 -1.21 10.21 7.23
CA ASP A 108 -1.22 11.67 7.15
C ASP A 108 0.19 12.27 6.99
N ALA A 109 0.29 13.59 6.90
CA ALA A 109 1.59 14.27 6.75
C ALA A 109 2.49 14.08 7.98
N ASN A 110 1.94 13.96 9.18
CA ASN A 110 2.70 13.74 10.41
C ASN A 110 3.27 12.32 10.42
N ASP A 111 2.48 11.33 10.02
CA ASP A 111 2.92 9.92 9.88
C ASP A 111 4.10 9.77 8.91
N LEU A 112 4.23 10.69 7.95
CA LEU A 112 5.32 10.70 6.98
C LEU A 112 6.50 11.60 7.39
N GLY A 113 6.46 12.26 8.55
CA GLY A 113 7.47 13.23 8.98
C GLY A 113 7.49 14.49 8.12
N LEU A 114 6.35 14.82 7.49
CA LEU A 114 6.13 15.97 6.61
C LEU A 114 5.33 17.06 7.33
N GLU A 115 5.45 17.17 8.64
CA GLU A 115 4.74 18.15 9.49
C GLU A 115 4.93 19.62 9.07
N ASN A 116 6.05 19.96 8.42
CA ASN A 116 6.30 21.30 7.88
C ASN A 116 5.78 21.51 6.45
N PHE A 117 5.25 20.48 5.80
CA PHE A 117 4.77 20.56 4.42
C PHE A 117 3.51 21.42 4.32
N ASP A 118 2.64 21.35 5.33
CA ASP A 118 1.46 22.24 5.43
C ASP A 118 1.85 23.72 5.55
N ALA A 119 3.02 24.02 6.13
CA ALA A 119 3.54 25.39 6.20
C ALA A 119 4.09 25.91 4.86
N LEU A 120 4.35 25.01 3.90
CA LEU A 120 4.83 25.33 2.55
C LEU A 120 3.68 25.42 1.53
N LEU A 121 2.49 24.91 1.87
CA LEU A 121 1.32 25.06 1.01
C LEU A 121 0.90 26.54 0.99
N PRO A 122 0.64 27.11 -0.21
CA PRO A 122 0.11 28.46 -0.30
C PRO A 122 -1.22 28.50 0.45
N LYS A 123 -1.32 29.38 1.44
CA LYS A 123 -2.58 29.64 2.14
C LYS A 123 -3.56 30.21 1.11
N LEU A 124 -4.64 29.46 0.86
CA LEU A 124 -5.77 29.88 0.03
C LEU A 124 -6.48 31.09 0.66
#